data_AF-A0A6B2WZE6-F1
#
_entry.id   AF-A0A6B2WZE6-F1
#
_cell.length_a   1.000
_cell.length_b   1.000
_cell.length_c   1.000
_cell.angle_alpha   90.00
_cell.angle_beta   90.00
_cell.angle_gamma   90.00
#
_symmetry.space_group_name_H-M   'P 1'
#
loop_
_entity.id
_entity.type
_entity.pdbx_description
1 polymer ?
#
loop_
_entity_poly.entity_id
_entity_poly.type
_entity_poly.pdbx_seq_one_letter_code
_entity_poly.pdbx_strand_id
1 'polypeptide(L)'
;MFDVVDLEKYLAYFSRLPEAAPQYGGRMVAFGRFRDNVAGELPPRQVLFLVEWESEEAFNSFRDDPALADLHPLRESGTASYVWQTFDGSDMSDPAAVSLDEVLAVLKP
;
A
#
# COMPACT_ATOMS: atom_id res chain seq x y z
N MET A 1 5.12 2.31 1.80
CA MET A 1 6.14 1.72 2.71
C MET A 1 6.27 2.56 3.96
N PHE A 2 6.71 1.99 5.09
CA PHE A 2 6.80 2.70 6.38
C PHE A 2 7.68 1.99 7.41
N ASP A 3 8.00 2.71 8.48
CA ASP A 3 8.58 2.17 9.71
C ASP A 3 7.50 1.98 10.76
N VAL A 4 7.60 0.93 11.58
CA VAL A 4 6.70 0.72 12.72
C VAL A 4 7.34 1.35 13.95
N VAL A 5 6.64 2.30 14.58
CA VAL A 5 7.11 3.01 15.80
C VAL A 5 6.27 2.67 17.03
N ASP A 6 5.05 2.17 16.85
CA ASP A 6 4.20 1.65 17.92
C ASP A 6 3.51 0.37 17.42
N LEU A 7 4.02 -0.77 17.91
CA LEU A 7 3.59 -2.09 17.47
C LEU A 7 2.14 -2.38 17.85
N GLU A 8 1.70 -1.95 19.04
CA GLU A 8 0.34 -2.22 19.53
C GLU A 8 -0.69 -1.54 18.64
N LYS A 9 -0.48 -0.25 18.32
CA LYS A 9 -1.36 0.49 17.43
C LYS A 9 -1.35 -0.07 16.02
N TYR A 10 -0.17 -0.43 15.49
CA TYR A 10 -0.10 -0.98 14.14
C TYR A 10 -0.81 -2.33 14.03
N LEU A 11 -0.70 -3.19 15.05
CA LEU A 11 -1.45 -4.45 15.09
C LEU A 11 -2.96 -4.24 15.24
N ALA A 12 -3.38 -3.27 16.05
CA ALA A 12 -4.79 -2.89 16.17
C ALA A 12 -5.36 -2.42 14.82
N TYR A 13 -4.62 -1.59 14.08
CA TYR A 13 -4.96 -1.22 12.70
C TYR A 13 -5.03 -2.44 11.77
N PHE A 14 -3.95 -3.22 11.72
CA PHE A 14 -3.79 -4.30 10.75
C PHE A 14 -4.79 -5.43 10.97
N SER A 15 -5.20 -5.71 12.21
CA SER A 15 -6.19 -6.76 12.53
C SER A 15 -7.60 -6.44 12.03
N ARG A 16 -7.97 -5.16 11.95
CA ARG A 16 -9.30 -4.70 11.49
C ARG A 16 -9.38 -4.56 9.96
N LEU A 17 -8.23 -4.36 9.32
CA LEU A 17 -8.17 -4.05 7.90
C LEU A 17 -8.74 -5.15 6.97
N PRO A 18 -8.55 -6.46 7.23
CA PRO A 18 -9.13 -7.52 6.40
C PRO A 18 -10.65 -7.55 6.37
N GLU A 19 -11.31 -6.96 7.37
CA GLU A 19 -12.77 -6.82 7.40
C GLU A 19 -13.22 -5.49 6.79
N ALA A 20 -12.46 -4.41 7.01
CA ALA A 20 -12.82 -3.07 6.54
C ALA A 20 -12.57 -2.86 5.04
N ALA A 21 -11.38 -3.21 4.53
CA ALA A 21 -10.99 -2.87 3.16
C ALA A 21 -11.83 -3.56 2.07
N PRO A 22 -12.19 -4.86 2.18
CA PRO A 22 -12.98 -5.54 1.15
C PRO A 22 -14.37 -4.95 0.92
N GLN A 23 -14.94 -4.24 1.90
CA GLN A 23 -16.24 -3.57 1.77
C GLN A 23 -16.22 -2.47 0.71
N TYR A 24 -15.04 -1.97 0.36
CA TYR A 24 -14.80 -0.95 -0.67
C TYR A 24 -14.01 -1.53 -1.86
N GLY A 25 -13.97 -2.86 -2.02
CA GLY A 25 -13.20 -3.49 -3.12
C GLY A 25 -11.69 -3.52 -2.91
N GLY A 26 -11.21 -3.27 -1.69
CA GLY A 26 -9.79 -3.35 -1.34
C GLY A 26 -9.32 -4.79 -1.12
N ARG A 27 -8.18 -5.17 -1.71
CA ARG A 27 -7.57 -6.49 -1.61
C ARG A 27 -6.10 -6.38 -1.20
N MET A 28 -5.73 -6.97 -0.06
CA MET A 28 -4.34 -7.04 0.39
C MET A 28 -3.54 -8.00 -0.51
N VAL A 29 -2.59 -7.48 -1.28
CA VAL A 29 -1.83 -8.23 -2.28
C VAL A 29 -0.50 -8.72 -1.72
N ALA A 30 0.21 -7.87 -0.97
CA ALA A 30 1.52 -8.23 -0.43
C ALA A 30 1.80 -7.50 0.88
N PHE A 31 2.42 -8.19 1.83
CA PHE A 31 2.97 -7.61 3.06
C PHE A 31 4.37 -8.18 3.25
N GLY A 32 5.38 -7.33 3.39
CA GLY A 32 6.77 -7.75 3.39
C GLY A 32 7.67 -6.86 4.24
N ARG A 33 8.76 -7.43 4.74
CA ARG A 33 9.81 -6.71 5.46
C ARG A 33 10.98 -6.46 4.52
N PHE A 34 11.45 -5.22 4.48
CA PHE A 34 12.67 -4.84 3.77
C PHE A 34 13.88 -5.55 4.37
N ARG A 35 14.80 -6.00 3.51
CA ARG A 35 16.04 -6.69 3.91
C ARG A 35 17.26 -5.80 3.69
N ASP A 36 17.54 -5.45 2.44
CA ASP A 36 18.75 -4.76 2.03
C ASP A 36 18.59 -4.09 0.66
N ASN A 37 19.42 -3.07 0.42
CA ASN A 37 19.59 -2.48 -0.92
C ASN A 37 20.78 -3.17 -1.58
N VAL A 38 20.55 -3.86 -2.70
CA VAL A 38 21.63 -4.49 -3.49
C VAL A 38 22.42 -3.46 -4.30
N ALA A 39 21.75 -2.39 -4.74
CA ALA A 39 22.33 -1.25 -5.44
C ALA A 39 21.51 0.02 -5.19
N GLY A 40 22.18 1.19 -5.22
CA GLY A 40 21.55 2.49 -4.99
C GLY A 40 21.35 2.80 -3.50
N GLU A 41 21.06 4.07 -3.20
CA GLU A 41 20.80 4.56 -1.85
C GLU A 41 19.41 5.18 -1.77
N LEU A 42 18.56 4.58 -0.94
CA LEU A 42 17.28 5.13 -0.52
C LEU A 42 17.19 4.94 1.01
N PRO A 43 16.80 5.96 1.79
CA PRO A 43 16.50 5.77 3.21
C PRO A 43 15.51 4.61 3.38
N PRO A 44 15.93 3.48 3.98
CA PRO A 44 15.14 2.27 3.97
C PRO A 44 13.92 2.44 4.87
N ARG A 45 12.82 1.81 4.48
CA ARG A 45 11.62 1.66 5.32
C ARG A 45 11.44 0.20 5.63
N GLN A 46 11.06 -0.11 6.87
CA GLN A 46 11.01 -1.49 7.35
C GLN A 46 9.98 -2.35 6.63
N VAL A 47 8.83 -1.80 6.24
CA VAL A 47 7.67 -2.57 5.77
C VAL A 47 7.15 -2.07 4.43
N LEU A 48 6.89 -3.01 3.52
CA LEU A 48 6.06 -2.85 2.33
C LEU A 48 4.68 -3.46 2.61
N PHE A 49 3.64 -2.72 2.25
CA PHE A 49 2.27 -3.22 2.25
C PHE A 49 1.57 -2.71 0.99
N LEU A 50 1.07 -3.64 0.19
CA LEU A 50 0.40 -3.39 -1.08
C LEU A 50 -1.05 -3.84 -0.97
N VAL A 51 -1.96 -2.91 -1.28
CA VAL A 51 -3.39 -3.15 -1.38
C VAL A 51 -3.82 -2.70 -2.78
N GLU A 52 -4.50 -3.57 -3.49
CA GLU A 52 -5.14 -3.26 -4.76
C GLU A 52 -6.57 -2.81 -4.47
N TRP A 53 -7.05 -1.84 -5.24
CA TRP A 53 -8.42 -1.33 -5.14
C TRP A 53 -9.09 -1.47 -6.51
N GLU A 54 -10.39 -1.72 -6.51
CA GLU A 54 -11.18 -1.82 -7.74
C GLU A 54 -11.15 -0.53 -8.57
N SER A 55 -11.06 0.63 -7.91
CA SER A 55 -10.93 1.95 -8.53
C SER A 55 -10.33 2.98 -7.56
N GLU A 56 -9.96 4.15 -8.09
CA GLU A 56 -9.59 5.29 -7.25
C GLU A 56 -10.75 5.75 -6.34
N GLU A 57 -11.99 5.68 -6.81
CA GLU A 57 -13.18 6.02 -6.03
C GLU A 57 -13.37 5.06 -4.84
N ALA A 58 -13.13 3.76 -5.04
CA ALA A 58 -13.13 2.75 -3.98
C ALA A 58 -12.07 3.06 -2.91
N PHE A 59 -10.84 3.39 -3.34
CA PHE A 59 -9.77 3.81 -2.45
C PHE A 59 -10.14 5.05 -1.64
N ASN A 60 -10.63 6.10 -2.31
CA ASN A 60 -11.05 7.34 -1.65
C ASN A 60 -12.20 7.09 -0.67
N SER A 61 -13.18 6.25 -1.04
CA SER A 61 -14.30 5.89 -0.17
C SER A 61 -13.83 5.20 1.11
N PHE A 62 -12.88 4.26 1.03
CA PHE A 62 -12.28 3.64 2.22
C PHE A 62 -11.50 4.64 3.07
N ARG A 63 -10.70 5.51 2.43
CA ARG A 63 -9.86 6.50 3.12
C ARG A 63 -10.72 7.52 3.87
N ASP A 64 -11.81 7.96 3.26
CA ASP A 64 -12.58 9.12 3.72
C ASP A 64 -13.86 8.71 4.48
N ASP A 65 -14.12 7.41 4.68
CA ASP A 65 -15.31 6.94 5.40
C ASP A 65 -15.30 7.39 6.89
N PRO A 66 -16.29 8.18 7.34
CA PRO A 66 -16.41 8.60 8.73
C PRO A 66 -16.54 7.44 9.73
N ALA A 67 -17.08 6.29 9.32
CA ALA A 67 -17.18 5.10 10.15
C ALA A 67 -15.82 4.45 10.44
N LEU A 68 -14.79 4.80 9.66
CA LEU A 68 -13.40 4.36 9.85
C LEU A 68 -12.51 5.44 10.46
N ALA A 69 -13.09 6.52 10.99
CA ALA A 69 -12.34 7.64 11.56
C ALA A 69 -11.43 7.25 12.74
N ASP A 70 -11.72 6.15 13.44
CA ASP A 70 -10.88 5.61 14.52
C ASP A 70 -9.81 4.63 14.03
N LEU A 71 -9.93 4.11 12.80
CA LEU A 71 -9.01 3.15 12.22
C LEU A 71 -7.73 3.82 11.72
N HIS A 72 -7.86 4.89 10.92
CA HIS A 72 -6.72 5.56 10.29
C HIS A 72 -5.72 6.16 11.31
N PRO A 73 -6.13 6.75 12.44
CA PRO A 73 -5.21 7.23 13.47
C PRO A 73 -4.30 6.14 14.06
N LEU A 74 -4.73 4.88 14.10
CA LEU A 74 -3.89 3.76 14.54
C LEU A 74 -2.72 3.52 13.58
N ARG A 75 -2.95 3.65 12.26
CA ARG A 75 -1.88 3.58 11.25
C ARG A 75 -0.95 4.78 11.35
N GLU A 76 -1.51 5.98 11.43
CA GLU A 76 -0.75 7.23 11.39
C GLU A 76 0.15 7.40 12.61
N SER A 77 -0.36 7.09 13.80
CA SER A 77 0.42 7.14 15.04
C SER A 77 1.21 5.86 15.33
N GLY A 78 0.93 4.77 14.60
CA GLY A 78 1.66 3.51 14.65
C GLY A 78 2.92 3.48 13.78
N THR A 79 3.04 4.41 12.83
CA THR A 79 4.07 4.38 11.79
C THR A 79 4.84 5.69 11.67
N ALA A 80 6.04 5.62 11.10
CA ALA A 80 6.87 6.77 10.73
C ALA A 80 7.47 6.57 9.33
N SER A 81 8.11 7.62 8.80
CA SER A 81 8.70 7.63 7.44
C SER A 81 7.70 7.17 6.36
N TYR A 82 6.41 7.40 6.61
CA TYR A 82 5.30 6.81 5.87
C TYR A 82 5.22 7.38 4.46
N VAL A 83 5.24 6.49 3.47
CA VAL A 83 5.05 6.81 2.06
C VAL A 83 3.84 6.04 1.56
N TRP A 84 2.82 6.78 1.15
CA TRP A 84 1.63 6.28 0.47
C TRP A 84 1.74 6.63 -1.00
N GLN A 85 1.82 5.61 -1.85
CA GLN A 85 1.90 5.76 -3.30
C GLN A 85 0.78 4.96 -3.93
N THR A 86 0.22 5.49 -5.00
CA THR A 86 -0.73 4.81 -5.88
C THR A 86 -0.05 4.57 -7.22
N PHE A 87 -0.44 3.48 -7.87
CA PHE A 87 -0.02 3.11 -9.22
C PHE A 87 -1.29 2.71 -9.95
N ASP A 88 -1.43 3.09 -11.21
CA ASP A 88 -2.52 2.58 -12.01
C ASP A 88 -2.25 1.11 -12.37
N GLY A 89 -3.30 0.31 -12.49
CA GLY A 89 -3.16 -1.09 -12.89
C GLY A 89 -2.47 -1.24 -14.26
N SER A 90 -2.63 -0.24 -15.14
CA SER A 90 -1.90 -0.17 -16.42
C SER A 90 -0.39 0.01 -16.26
N ASP A 91 0.06 0.57 -15.14
CA ASP A 91 1.49 0.75 -14.84
C ASP A 91 2.13 -0.51 -14.24
N MET A 92 1.31 -1.52 -13.93
CA MET A 92 1.68 -2.71 -13.17
C MET A 92 1.38 -3.97 -13.98
N SER A 93 2.29 -4.36 -14.87
CA SER A 93 2.17 -5.60 -15.65
C SER A 93 2.81 -6.81 -14.95
N ASP A 94 2.28 -8.00 -15.20
CA ASP A 94 2.98 -9.24 -14.85
C ASP A 94 4.26 -9.34 -15.69
N PRO A 95 5.46 -9.31 -15.09
CA PRO A 95 6.71 -9.34 -15.84
C PRO A 95 6.90 -10.65 -16.64
N ALA A 96 6.18 -11.72 -16.30
CA ALA A 96 6.20 -12.97 -17.07
C ALA A 96 5.35 -12.92 -18.35
N ALA A 97 4.48 -11.92 -18.50
CA ALA A 97 3.54 -11.78 -19.61
C ALA A 97 3.58 -10.42 -20.33
N VAL A 98 4.49 -9.52 -19.94
CA VAL A 98 4.56 -8.15 -20.45
C VAL A 98 5.11 -8.06 -21.89
N SER A 99 4.41 -7.35 -22.75
CA SER A 99 4.85 -6.99 -24.11
C SER A 99 5.74 -5.75 -24.12
N LEU A 100 6.52 -5.55 -25.20
CA LEU A 100 7.36 -4.35 -25.33
C LEU A 100 6.54 -3.06 -25.38
N ASP A 101 5.33 -3.10 -25.93
CA ASP A 101 4.45 -1.93 -25.97
C ASP A 101 3.96 -1.54 -24.57
N GLU A 102 3.64 -2.52 -23.71
CA GLU A 102 3.29 -2.29 -22.31
C GLU A 102 4.47 -1.74 -21.50
N VAL A 103 5.69 -2.27 -21.73
CA VAL A 103 6.90 -1.69 -21.13
C VAL A 103 7.07 -0.23 -21.56
N LEU A 104 6.87 0.08 -22.85
CA LEU A 104 6.97 1.45 -23.34
C LEU A 104 5.88 2.37 -22.78
N ALA A 105 4.70 1.85 -22.48
CA ALA A 105 3.63 2.60 -21.83
C ALA A 105 4.02 3.00 -20.39
N VAL A 106 4.59 2.07 -19.61
CA VAL A 106 5.07 2.35 -18.23
C VAL A 106 6.21 3.38 -18.23
N LEU A 107 7.11 3.31 -19.22
CA LEU A 107 8.30 4.17 -19.27
C LEU A 107 8.04 5.57 -19.84
N LYS A 108 6.90 5.79 -20.51
CA LYS A 108 6.57 7.08 -21.13
C LYS A 108 5.37 7.70 -20.40
N PRO A 109 5.60 8.70 -19.54
CA PRO A 109 4.52 9.41 -18.85
C PRO A 109 3.63 10.20 -19.81
#